data_AF-A0A7K3YA60-F1
#
_entry.id   AF-A0A7K3YA60-F1
#
_cell.length_a   1.000
_cell.length_b   1.000
_cell.length_c   1.000
_cell.angle_alpha   90.00
_cell.angle_beta   90.00
_cell.angle_gamma   90.00
#
_symmetry.space_group_name_H-M   'P 1'
#
loop_
_entity.id
_entity.type
_entity.pdbx_description
1 polymer ?
#
loop_
_entity_poly.entity_id
_entity_poly.type
_entity_poly.pdbx_seq_one_letter_code
_entity_poly.pdbx_strand_id
1 'polypeptide(L)'
;TPTDEVTPTPTDEVTPTPTDEVTPTPTDEVTPTPTDEVTPTPTEEVTPTPPAEGIDLQLYDGWNFVSIPRPLSGGNNTAMAVFGEVDTAGRPIYTYAQATGFEPLGADTILEVLDGYWVYSNGTATLRLILSTDPVTVPAAKTLSPGWNAIGYSDLTPSSANETLASVEDGWVYVLGYDAQNQEYQPALINDQIGPRGENQNLFPTEGYWLFMRTDGTLAAIST
;
A
#
# COMPACT_ATOMS: atom_id res chain seq x y z
N THR A 1 89.52 33.61 -51.09
CA THR A 1 88.97 33.89 -52.44
C THR A 1 89.09 32.61 -53.26
N PRO A 2 88.15 32.34 -54.18
CA PRO A 2 87.25 31.20 -54.22
C PRO A 2 87.82 29.95 -54.91
N THR A 3 87.12 28.82 -54.75
CA THR A 3 87.42 27.52 -55.36
C THR A 3 86.41 27.23 -56.46
N ASP A 4 86.89 27.15 -57.70
CA ASP A 4 86.21 26.54 -58.84
C ASP A 4 86.61 25.06 -58.89
N GLU A 5 85.65 24.17 -59.10
CA GLU A 5 85.96 22.93 -59.81
C GLU A 5 84.72 22.38 -60.55
N VAL A 6 84.98 21.90 -61.76
CA VAL A 6 84.02 21.57 -62.80
C VAL A 6 84.03 20.05 -63.01
N THR A 7 82.83 19.45 -63.02
CA THR A 7 82.38 18.24 -63.76
C THR A 7 83.09 16.89 -63.51
N PRO A 8 82.30 15.79 -63.45
CA PRO A 8 82.51 14.76 -64.48
C PRO A 8 81.22 14.22 -65.10
N THR A 9 81.30 13.87 -66.39
CA THR A 9 80.33 13.09 -67.15
C THR A 9 80.69 11.61 -67.10
N PRO A 10 79.73 10.73 -66.75
CA PRO A 10 79.67 9.37 -67.32
C PRO A 10 78.20 8.98 -67.61
N THR A 11 77.80 7.92 -68.32
CA THR A 11 78.36 6.85 -69.16
C THR A 11 77.09 6.21 -69.78
N ASP A 12 77.10 5.79 -71.05
CA ASP A 12 75.94 5.10 -71.64
C ASP A 12 75.79 3.68 -71.06
N GLU A 13 74.63 3.39 -70.47
CA GLU A 13 74.30 2.09 -69.86
C GLU A 13 73.31 1.30 -70.75
N VAL A 14 73.54 -0.01 -70.83
CA VAL A 14 72.95 -0.95 -71.79
C VAL A 14 71.55 -1.40 -71.35
N THR A 15 70.61 -1.40 -72.29
CA THR A 15 69.20 -1.78 -72.13
C THR A 15 68.98 -3.28 -71.86
N PRO A 16 68.24 -3.68 -70.80
CA PRO A 16 67.74 -5.05 -70.66
C PRO A 16 66.39 -5.28 -71.39
N THR A 17 66.24 -6.48 -71.96
CA THR A 17 65.03 -6.99 -72.65
C THR A 17 63.88 -7.21 -71.65
N PRO A 18 62.61 -6.87 -71.99
CA PRO A 18 61.48 -7.04 -71.07
C PRO A 18 61.13 -8.52 -70.87
N THR A 19 60.81 -8.87 -69.62
CA THR A 19 60.25 -10.16 -69.20
C THR A 19 58.73 -10.09 -69.25
N ASP A 20 58.08 -11.08 -69.86
CA ASP A 20 56.61 -11.18 -69.93
C ASP A 20 55.98 -11.30 -68.53
N GLU A 21 55.01 -10.43 -68.25
CA GLU A 21 54.28 -10.37 -66.98
C GLU A 21 53.13 -11.39 -66.99
N VAL A 22 53.10 -12.29 -66.01
CA VAL A 22 52.03 -13.28 -65.84
C VAL A 22 50.92 -12.67 -64.98
N THR A 23 49.73 -12.48 -65.55
CA THR A 23 48.56 -11.95 -64.83
C THR A 23 48.04 -12.97 -63.80
N PRO A 24 47.88 -12.61 -62.52
CA PRO A 24 47.27 -13.50 -61.53
C PRO A 24 45.75 -13.60 -61.72
N THR A 25 45.22 -14.82 -61.59
CA THR A 25 43.79 -15.13 -61.58
C THR A 25 43.12 -14.52 -60.33
N PRO A 26 41.91 -13.91 -60.42
CA PRO A 26 41.25 -13.33 -59.26
C PRO A 26 40.83 -14.41 -58.25
N THR A 27 41.07 -14.13 -56.97
CA THR A 27 40.58 -14.92 -55.83
C THR A 27 39.16 -14.45 -55.50
N ASP A 28 38.20 -15.37 -55.41
CA ASP A 28 36.82 -15.06 -55.00
C ASP A 28 36.79 -14.48 -53.57
N GLU A 29 36.20 -13.31 -53.42
CA GLU A 29 36.01 -12.64 -52.13
C GLU A 29 34.87 -13.30 -51.35
N VAL A 30 35.19 -13.90 -50.20
CA VAL A 30 34.18 -14.50 -49.32
C VAL A 30 33.54 -13.38 -48.50
N THR A 31 32.28 -13.05 -48.81
CA THR A 31 31.49 -12.09 -48.03
C THR A 31 31.26 -12.63 -46.60
N PRO A 32 31.64 -11.91 -45.53
CA PRO A 32 31.34 -12.35 -44.18
C PRO A 32 29.83 -12.26 -43.91
N THR A 33 29.24 -13.35 -43.42
CA THR A 33 27.86 -13.37 -42.94
C THR A 33 27.73 -12.39 -41.76
N PRO A 34 26.72 -11.51 -41.72
CA PRO A 34 26.54 -10.59 -40.59
C PRO A 34 26.29 -11.40 -39.31
N THR A 35 27.06 -11.10 -38.27
CA THR A 35 26.79 -11.59 -36.91
C THR A 35 25.61 -10.81 -36.35
N ASP A 36 24.53 -11.49 -35.97
CA ASP A 36 23.38 -10.87 -35.32
C ASP A 36 23.83 -10.15 -34.04
N GLU A 37 23.65 -8.82 -34.00
CA GLU A 37 23.93 -8.01 -32.83
C GLU A 37 22.85 -8.32 -31.76
N VAL A 38 23.24 -9.03 -30.70
CA VAL A 38 22.35 -9.32 -29.58
C VAL A 38 22.08 -8.01 -28.85
N THR A 39 20.91 -7.42 -29.12
CA THR A 39 20.46 -6.23 -28.38
C THR A 39 20.28 -6.63 -26.91
N PRO A 40 20.99 -5.99 -25.95
CA PRO A 40 20.78 -6.30 -24.55
C PRO A 40 19.33 -5.97 -24.19
N THR A 41 18.59 -6.97 -23.70
CA THR A 41 17.26 -6.74 -23.13
C THR A 41 17.41 -5.72 -22.01
N PRO A 42 16.63 -4.62 -21.99
CA PRO A 42 16.71 -3.65 -20.91
C PRO A 42 16.45 -4.37 -19.59
N THR A 43 17.44 -4.36 -18.69
CA THR A 43 17.24 -4.73 -17.29
C THR A 43 16.22 -3.76 -16.74
N GLU A 44 15.03 -4.22 -16.37
CA GLU A 44 14.07 -3.39 -15.68
C GLU A 44 14.75 -2.85 -14.41
N GLU A 45 14.94 -1.54 -14.39
CA GLU A 45 15.40 -0.83 -13.20
C GLU A 45 14.29 -0.99 -12.17
N VAL A 46 14.50 -1.88 -11.19
CA VAL A 46 13.60 -2.06 -10.07
C VAL A 46 13.64 -0.76 -9.28
N THR A 47 12.74 0.17 -9.64
CA THR A 47 12.54 1.38 -8.87
C THR A 47 12.20 0.91 -7.46
N PRO A 48 12.95 1.32 -6.42
CA PRO A 48 12.63 0.90 -5.07
C PRO A 48 11.21 1.36 -4.77
N THR A 49 10.29 0.41 -4.61
CA THR A 49 8.94 0.70 -4.14
C THR A 49 9.09 1.53 -2.87
N PRO A 50 8.51 2.73 -2.78
CA PRO A 50 8.54 3.48 -1.53
C PRO A 50 8.06 2.59 -0.38
N PRO A 51 8.60 2.72 0.84
CA PRO A 51 8.12 1.95 1.99
C PRO A 51 6.60 2.07 2.03
N ALA A 52 5.89 0.95 1.94
CA ALA A 52 4.44 0.98 1.90
C ALA A 52 3.93 1.72 3.13
N GLU A 53 3.08 2.73 2.91
CA GLU A 53 2.47 3.47 4.01
C GLU A 53 1.67 2.49 4.86
N GLY A 54 1.78 2.60 6.18
CA GLY A 54 1.15 1.64 7.07
C GLY A 54 1.02 2.15 8.48
N ILE A 55 0.14 1.48 9.22
CA ILE A 55 -0.10 1.72 10.64
C ILE A 55 -0.10 0.38 11.38
N ASP A 56 0.38 0.40 12.62
CA ASP A 56 0.40 -0.80 13.45
C ASP A 56 -0.94 -0.93 14.18
N LEU A 57 -1.54 -2.11 14.11
CA LEU A 57 -2.70 -2.51 14.90
C LEU A 57 -2.21 -3.39 16.05
N GLN A 58 -2.36 -2.89 17.27
CA GLN A 58 -2.05 -3.64 18.49
C GLN A 58 -3.26 -4.48 18.92
N LEU A 59 -3.04 -5.78 19.10
CA LEU A 59 -3.99 -6.70 19.73
C LEU A 59 -3.48 -7.08 21.12
N TYR A 60 -4.42 -7.19 22.06
CA TYR A 60 -4.23 -7.66 23.42
C TYR A 60 -4.86 -9.04 23.60
N ASP A 61 -4.42 -9.75 24.64
CA ASP A 61 -5.02 -11.02 25.02
C ASP A 61 -6.52 -10.85 25.32
N GLY A 62 -7.34 -11.73 24.74
CA GLY A 62 -8.80 -11.63 24.81
C GLY A 62 -9.42 -10.96 23.58
N TRP A 63 -10.57 -10.32 23.76
CA TRP A 63 -11.29 -9.63 22.70
C TRP A 63 -10.67 -8.28 22.37
N ASN A 64 -10.68 -7.90 21.10
CA ASN A 64 -10.24 -6.62 20.60
C ASN A 64 -11.34 -6.09 19.67
N PHE A 65 -11.76 -4.84 19.86
CA PHE A 65 -12.69 -4.18 18.96
C PHE A 65 -11.91 -3.19 18.11
N VAL A 66 -11.69 -3.55 16.85
CA VAL A 66 -10.71 -2.89 15.98
C VAL A 66 -11.37 -2.34 14.72
N SER A 67 -10.67 -1.45 14.02
CA SER A 67 -11.09 -0.91 12.74
C SER A 67 -9.94 -0.82 11.74
N ILE A 68 -10.32 -0.59 10.48
CA ILE A 68 -9.41 -0.24 9.40
C ILE A 68 -9.52 1.27 9.15
N PRO A 69 -8.49 2.08 9.47
CA PRO A 69 -8.59 3.54 9.42
C PRO A 69 -8.58 4.13 8.01
N ARG A 70 -8.00 3.41 7.04
CA ARG A 70 -7.99 3.77 5.62
C ARG A 70 -7.98 2.51 4.75
N PRO A 71 -8.40 2.58 3.48
CA PRO A 71 -8.44 1.41 2.62
C PRO A 71 -7.08 0.71 2.58
N LEU A 72 -7.07 -0.61 2.72
CA LEU A 72 -5.84 -1.40 2.67
C LEU A 72 -5.45 -1.69 1.21
N SER A 73 -4.15 -1.86 0.97
CA SER A 73 -3.62 -2.22 -0.35
C SER A 73 -4.18 -3.56 -0.84
N GLY A 74 -4.38 -3.68 -2.16
CA GLY A 74 -4.90 -4.90 -2.78
C GLY A 74 -4.03 -6.12 -2.45
N GLY A 75 -4.67 -7.20 -1.98
CA GLY A 75 -4.00 -8.42 -1.53
C GLY A 75 -3.63 -8.43 -0.04
N ASN A 76 -3.68 -7.27 0.64
CA ASN A 76 -3.50 -7.15 2.09
C ASN A 76 -4.79 -6.68 2.79
N ASN A 77 -5.93 -6.74 2.09
CA ASN A 77 -7.18 -6.12 2.50
C ASN A 77 -8.29 -7.09 2.92
N THR A 78 -8.01 -8.40 2.97
CA THR A 78 -8.99 -9.41 3.41
C THR A 78 -8.81 -9.79 4.87
N ALA A 79 -9.85 -10.35 5.49
CA ALA A 79 -9.80 -10.84 6.86
C ALA A 79 -8.66 -11.86 7.07
N MET A 80 -8.46 -12.79 6.12
CA MET A 80 -7.34 -13.73 6.17
C MET A 80 -5.99 -13.05 6.00
N ALA A 81 -5.87 -12.06 5.10
CA ALA A 81 -4.60 -11.38 4.88
C ALA A 81 -4.16 -10.56 6.10
N VAL A 82 -5.10 -9.96 6.83
CA VAL A 82 -4.80 -9.13 8.00
C VAL A 82 -4.67 -9.96 9.29
N PHE A 83 -5.58 -10.91 9.51
CA PHE A 83 -5.71 -11.60 10.80
C PHE A 83 -5.36 -13.09 10.74
N GLY A 84 -4.97 -13.63 9.57
CA GLY A 84 -4.76 -15.07 9.39
C GLY A 84 -3.64 -15.68 10.23
N GLU A 85 -2.69 -14.86 10.68
CA GLU A 85 -1.59 -15.29 11.58
C GLU A 85 -1.92 -15.11 13.07
N VAL A 86 -3.08 -14.52 13.41
CA VAL A 86 -3.51 -14.36 14.81
C VAL A 86 -3.98 -15.70 15.36
N ASP A 87 -3.44 -16.12 16.51
CA ASP A 87 -4.01 -17.24 17.26
C ASP A 87 -5.33 -16.82 17.90
N THR A 88 -6.45 -17.12 17.25
CA THR A 88 -7.78 -16.75 17.75
C THR A 88 -8.37 -17.76 18.74
N ALA A 89 -7.59 -18.75 19.19
CA ALA A 89 -8.08 -19.89 19.97
C ALA A 89 -9.31 -20.59 19.34
N GLY A 90 -9.37 -20.62 18.00
CA GLY A 90 -10.44 -21.23 17.22
C GLY A 90 -11.72 -20.39 17.11
N ARG A 91 -11.68 -19.11 17.49
CA ARG A 91 -12.83 -18.20 17.36
C ARG A 91 -12.82 -17.50 16.00
N PRO A 92 -13.98 -17.30 15.36
CA PRO A 92 -14.06 -16.50 14.16
C PRO A 92 -13.90 -15.02 14.51
N ILE A 93 -13.56 -14.24 13.50
CA ILE A 93 -13.59 -12.78 13.53
C ILE A 93 -15.02 -12.36 13.21
N TYR A 94 -15.57 -11.42 13.96
CA TYR A 94 -16.95 -10.96 13.75
C TYR A 94 -17.00 -9.51 13.25
N THR A 95 -17.98 -9.23 12.39
CA THR A 95 -18.57 -7.90 12.27
C THR A 95 -19.93 -7.88 12.98
N TYR A 96 -20.60 -6.74 12.99
CA TYR A 96 -21.95 -6.62 13.51
C TYR A 96 -22.85 -5.85 12.53
N ALA A 97 -23.97 -6.46 12.19
CA ALA A 97 -25.06 -5.81 11.47
C ALA A 97 -26.31 -5.80 12.35
N GLN A 98 -27.01 -4.68 12.41
CA GLN A 98 -28.15 -4.54 13.31
C GLN A 98 -29.25 -5.60 13.08
N ALA A 99 -29.50 -5.94 11.82
CA ALA A 99 -30.57 -6.87 11.44
C ALA A 99 -30.33 -8.30 11.92
N THR A 100 -29.07 -8.71 12.04
CA THR A 100 -28.65 -10.12 12.20
C THR A 100 -27.75 -10.35 13.42
N GLY A 101 -27.22 -9.28 14.02
CA GLY A 101 -26.30 -9.32 15.15
C GLY A 101 -24.85 -9.54 14.72
N PHE A 102 -24.12 -10.33 15.51
CA PHE A 102 -22.74 -10.69 15.21
C PHE A 102 -22.67 -11.68 14.04
N GLU A 103 -21.89 -11.34 13.02
CA GLU A 103 -21.72 -12.13 11.81
C GLU A 103 -20.24 -12.53 11.64
N PRO A 104 -19.92 -13.82 11.50
CA PRO A 104 -18.54 -14.23 11.28
C PRO A 104 -18.08 -13.82 9.89
N LEU A 105 -16.85 -13.30 9.79
CA LEU A 105 -16.24 -12.97 8.51
C LEU A 105 -15.76 -14.22 7.77
N GLY A 106 -15.91 -14.21 6.45
CA GLY A 106 -15.24 -15.15 5.58
C GLY A 106 -13.77 -14.78 5.40
N ALA A 107 -12.93 -15.75 5.06
CA ALA A 107 -11.49 -15.53 4.84
C ALA A 107 -11.21 -14.45 3.79
N ASP A 108 -11.99 -14.44 2.71
CA ASP A 108 -11.83 -13.52 1.58
C ASP A 108 -12.63 -12.21 1.72
N THR A 109 -13.30 -12.00 2.86
CA THR A 109 -14.05 -10.76 3.10
C THR A 109 -13.07 -9.59 3.15
N ILE A 110 -13.30 -8.59 2.29
CA ILE A 110 -12.57 -7.32 2.32
C ILE A 110 -12.94 -6.57 3.59
N LEU A 111 -11.94 -6.06 4.30
CA LEU A 111 -12.13 -5.23 5.48
C LEU A 111 -12.31 -3.77 5.02
N GLU A 112 -13.53 -3.29 5.18
CA GLU A 112 -13.94 -1.94 4.82
C GLU A 112 -13.62 -0.92 5.92
N VAL A 113 -13.37 0.32 5.49
CA VAL A 113 -13.30 1.49 6.39
C VAL A 113 -14.69 1.77 6.95
N LEU A 114 -14.76 2.33 8.17
CA LEU A 114 -15.98 2.56 8.95
C LEU A 114 -16.65 1.31 9.52
N ASP A 115 -16.16 0.12 9.20
CA ASP A 115 -16.59 -1.12 9.84
C ASP A 115 -15.77 -1.41 11.10
N GLY A 116 -16.45 -1.93 12.11
CA GLY A 116 -15.83 -2.39 13.35
C GLY A 116 -15.80 -3.91 13.42
N TYR A 117 -14.67 -4.46 13.85
CA TYR A 117 -14.40 -5.90 13.86
C TYR A 117 -14.02 -6.38 15.25
N TRP A 118 -14.58 -7.52 15.66
CA TRP A 118 -14.23 -8.21 16.89
C TRP A 118 -13.27 -9.35 16.60
N VAL A 119 -12.06 -9.24 17.14
CA VAL A 119 -10.97 -10.21 16.97
C VAL A 119 -10.59 -10.72 18.35
N TYR A 120 -10.64 -12.03 18.55
CA TYR A 120 -10.04 -12.64 19.73
C TYR A 120 -8.57 -12.95 19.45
N SER A 121 -7.68 -12.63 20.37
CA SER A 121 -6.27 -12.98 20.31
C SER A 121 -5.87 -13.75 21.57
N ASN A 122 -5.18 -14.87 21.42
CA ASN A 122 -4.62 -15.68 22.49
C ASN A 122 -3.19 -15.18 22.80
N GLY A 123 -3.10 -14.07 23.52
CA GLY A 123 -1.89 -13.29 23.74
C GLY A 123 -1.85 -11.97 22.97
N THR A 124 -0.80 -11.20 23.18
CA THR A 124 -0.58 -9.91 22.50
C THR A 124 0.03 -10.12 21.11
N ALA A 125 -0.44 -9.38 20.12
CA ALA A 125 0.11 -9.39 18.77
C ALA A 125 0.14 -7.97 18.18
N THR A 126 1.07 -7.71 17.26
CA THR A 126 1.12 -6.43 16.53
C THR A 126 1.07 -6.74 15.05
N LEU A 127 0.04 -6.23 14.37
CA LEU A 127 -0.21 -6.43 12.95
C LEU A 127 0.14 -5.16 12.20
N ARG A 128 0.76 -5.29 11.03
CA ARG A 128 1.03 -4.15 10.15
C ARG A 128 -0.07 -4.02 9.11
N LEU A 129 -0.86 -2.95 9.17
CA LEU A 129 -1.84 -2.62 8.16
C LEU A 129 -1.15 -1.87 7.01
N ILE A 130 -1.13 -2.46 5.81
CA ILE A 130 -0.54 -1.85 4.61
C ILE A 130 -1.62 -1.02 3.91
N LEU A 131 -1.52 0.30 3.96
CA LEU A 131 -2.51 1.21 3.39
C LEU A 131 -2.42 1.26 1.87
N SER A 132 -3.56 1.49 1.23
CA SER A 132 -3.64 1.76 -0.20
C SER A 132 -3.03 3.13 -0.50
N THR A 133 -2.28 3.22 -1.60
CA THR A 133 -1.75 4.49 -2.14
C THR A 133 -2.52 4.95 -3.36
N ASP A 134 -3.68 4.35 -3.65
CA ASP A 134 -4.52 4.74 -4.79
C ASP A 134 -5.08 6.15 -4.56
N PRO A 135 -4.72 7.13 -5.42
CA PRO A 135 -5.15 8.51 -5.24
C PRO A 135 -6.62 8.75 -5.66
N VAL A 136 -7.30 7.76 -6.24
CA VAL A 136 -8.67 7.88 -6.74
C VAL A 136 -9.61 6.95 -5.97
N THR A 137 -9.81 7.25 -4.69
CA THR A 137 -10.78 6.55 -3.85
C THR A 137 -11.95 7.47 -3.52
N VAL A 138 -13.17 6.92 -3.58
CA VAL A 138 -14.33 7.61 -3.02
C VAL A 138 -14.25 7.48 -1.50
N PRO A 139 -14.41 8.57 -0.72
CA PRO A 139 -14.46 8.47 0.72
C PRO A 139 -15.51 7.46 1.16
N ALA A 140 -15.17 6.59 2.13
CA ALA A 140 -16.07 5.56 2.60
C ALA A 140 -17.31 6.16 3.27
N ALA A 141 -18.45 5.47 3.14
CA ALA A 141 -19.68 5.83 3.81
C ALA A 141 -20.39 4.56 4.31
N LYS A 142 -20.98 4.65 5.50
CA LYS A 142 -21.69 3.54 6.15
C LYS A 142 -23.11 3.96 6.51
N THR A 143 -24.08 3.13 6.12
CA THR A 143 -25.48 3.30 6.56
C THR A 143 -25.59 2.86 8.01
N LEU A 144 -26.25 3.68 8.83
CA LEU A 144 -26.54 3.41 10.23
C LEU A 144 -28.04 3.41 10.46
N SER A 145 -28.50 2.53 11.36
CA SER A 145 -29.91 2.39 11.72
C SER A 145 -30.15 2.66 13.20
N PRO A 146 -31.38 3.02 13.63
CA PRO A 146 -31.71 3.27 15.03
C PRO A 146 -31.32 2.12 15.96
N GLY A 147 -30.56 2.39 17.01
CA GLY A 147 -29.99 1.38 17.90
C GLY A 147 -28.46 1.34 17.84
N TRP A 148 -27.87 0.26 18.34
CA TRP A 148 -26.43 0.05 18.33
C TRP A 148 -25.93 -0.37 16.95
N ASN A 149 -24.85 0.27 16.50
CA ASN A 149 -24.12 -0.05 15.29
C ASN A 149 -22.63 -0.21 15.65
N ALA A 150 -21.95 -1.20 15.08
CA ALA A 150 -20.49 -1.27 15.15
C ALA A 150 -19.92 -0.39 14.03
N ILE A 151 -19.02 0.51 14.40
CA ILE A 151 -18.32 1.40 13.47
C ILE A 151 -16.81 1.32 13.68
N GLY A 152 -16.06 1.76 12.68
CA GLY A 152 -14.63 1.95 12.74
C GLY A 152 -14.22 3.42 12.63
N TYR A 153 -13.13 3.79 13.29
CA TYR A 153 -12.47 5.08 13.03
C TYR A 153 -11.90 5.15 11.61
N SER A 154 -11.86 6.34 11.00
CA SER A 154 -11.54 6.52 9.57
C SER A 154 -10.44 7.55 9.26
N ASP A 155 -9.50 7.75 10.19
CA ASP A 155 -8.28 8.55 9.95
C ASP A 155 -7.06 7.93 10.66
N LEU A 156 -5.87 8.43 10.35
CA LEU A 156 -4.60 8.05 10.95
C LEU A 156 -4.22 8.93 12.14
N THR A 157 -4.93 10.04 12.34
CA THR A 157 -4.76 10.93 13.49
C THR A 157 -6.02 10.92 14.35
N PRO A 158 -5.91 10.86 15.68
CA PRO A 158 -7.06 10.99 16.58
C PRO A 158 -7.78 12.32 16.40
N SER A 159 -9.10 12.30 16.55
CA SER A 159 -9.99 13.46 16.42
C SER A 159 -11.14 13.31 17.40
N SER A 160 -11.78 14.42 17.77
CA SER A 160 -12.90 14.40 18.70
C SER A 160 -14.06 13.56 18.17
N ALA A 161 -14.88 12.99 19.05
CA ALA A 161 -16.10 12.30 18.65
C ALA A 161 -17.04 13.23 17.87
N ASN A 162 -17.13 14.51 18.26
CA ASN A 162 -17.88 15.54 17.53
C ASN A 162 -17.43 15.69 16.07
N GLU A 163 -16.12 15.81 15.82
CA GLU A 163 -15.59 15.92 14.46
C GLU A 163 -15.75 14.61 13.67
N THR A 164 -15.51 13.47 14.33
CA THR A 164 -15.56 12.14 13.70
C THR A 164 -16.98 11.75 13.29
N LEU A 165 -17.98 12.17 14.07
CA LEU A 165 -19.38 11.77 13.91
C LEU A 165 -20.26 12.89 13.35
N ALA A 166 -19.67 14.01 12.92
CA ALA A 166 -20.37 15.20 12.43
C ALA A 166 -21.40 14.93 11.32
N SER A 167 -21.16 13.91 10.46
CA SER A 167 -22.09 13.53 9.40
C SER A 167 -23.41 12.94 9.90
N VAL A 168 -23.46 12.52 11.16
CA VAL A 168 -24.63 11.94 11.82
C VAL A 168 -25.00 12.66 13.12
N GLU A 169 -24.55 13.91 13.25
CA GLU A 169 -24.64 14.74 14.47
C GLU A 169 -26.05 14.78 15.08
N ASP A 170 -27.07 15.02 14.24
CA ASP A 170 -28.46 15.10 14.69
C ASP A 170 -29.03 13.74 15.18
N GLY A 171 -28.36 12.64 14.83
CA GLY A 171 -28.85 11.27 14.98
C GLY A 171 -28.16 10.47 16.08
N TRP A 172 -26.88 10.68 16.35
CA TRP A 172 -26.15 9.87 17.33
C TRP A 172 -26.41 10.32 18.78
N VAL A 173 -26.21 9.43 19.74
CA VAL A 173 -26.47 9.71 21.17
C VAL A 173 -25.29 9.32 22.05
N TYR A 174 -24.75 8.11 21.83
CA TYR A 174 -23.66 7.57 22.62
C TYR A 174 -22.63 6.91 21.70
N VAL A 175 -21.36 7.08 22.02
CA VAL A 175 -20.27 6.27 21.45
C VAL A 175 -19.46 5.61 22.56
N LEU A 176 -19.17 4.32 22.41
CA LEU A 176 -18.41 3.52 23.39
C LEU A 176 -17.24 2.83 22.71
N GLY A 177 -16.05 3.06 23.23
CA GLY A 177 -14.86 2.26 22.93
C GLY A 177 -14.77 1.02 23.81
N TYR A 178 -13.88 0.10 23.43
CA TYR A 178 -13.56 -1.08 24.20
C TYR A 178 -12.08 -1.09 24.54
N ASP A 179 -11.77 -1.10 25.84
CA ASP A 179 -10.42 -1.24 26.34
C ASP A 179 -10.02 -2.71 26.27
N ALA A 180 -9.32 -3.09 25.20
CA ALA A 180 -8.86 -4.45 24.98
C ALA A 180 -7.76 -4.88 25.96
N GLN A 181 -7.01 -3.94 26.55
CA GLN A 181 -5.99 -4.31 27.54
C GLN A 181 -6.64 -4.74 28.86
N ASN A 182 -7.72 -4.05 29.26
CA ASN A 182 -8.44 -4.32 30.50
C ASN A 182 -9.69 -5.21 30.32
N GLN A 183 -10.02 -5.56 29.07
CA GLN A 183 -11.18 -6.37 28.69
C GLN A 183 -12.51 -5.79 29.20
N GLU A 184 -12.69 -4.48 29.03
CA GLU A 184 -13.90 -3.77 29.47
C GLU A 184 -14.32 -2.64 28.53
N TYR A 185 -15.60 -2.28 28.58
CA TYR A 185 -16.09 -1.11 27.85
C TYR A 185 -15.68 0.18 28.55
N GLN A 186 -15.26 1.17 27.77
CA GLN A 186 -15.00 2.50 28.26
C GLN A 186 -16.32 3.22 28.59
N PRO A 187 -16.30 4.24 29.47
CA PRO A 187 -17.46 5.10 29.70
C PRO A 187 -17.95 5.72 28.40
N ALA A 188 -19.25 5.63 28.13
CA ALA A 188 -19.84 6.23 26.95
C ALA A 188 -19.57 7.75 26.90
N LEU A 189 -19.15 8.22 25.72
CA LEU A 189 -19.19 9.62 25.35
C LEU A 189 -20.61 9.98 24.91
N ILE A 190 -21.05 11.18 25.27
CA ILE A 190 -22.42 11.63 25.12
C ILE A 190 -22.44 12.83 24.18
N ASN A 191 -23.30 12.75 23.16
CA ASN A 191 -23.56 13.85 22.22
C ASN A 191 -24.05 15.11 22.96
N ASP A 192 -23.69 16.29 22.45
CA ASP A 192 -23.97 17.62 23.01
C ASP A 192 -23.44 17.84 24.44
N GLN A 193 -22.43 17.07 24.88
CA GLN A 193 -21.81 17.23 26.20
C GLN A 193 -20.32 17.56 26.10
N ILE A 194 -19.84 18.33 27.07
CA ILE A 194 -18.42 18.63 27.24
C ILE A 194 -17.94 18.07 28.57
N GLY A 195 -16.71 17.54 28.57
CA GLY A 195 -16.03 17.03 29.75
C GLY A 195 -15.53 15.59 29.58
N PRO A 196 -15.26 14.86 30.67
CA PRO A 196 -14.68 13.51 30.61
C PRO A 196 -15.54 12.47 29.87
N ARG A 197 -16.83 12.77 29.67
CA ARG A 197 -17.78 11.95 28.93
C ARG A 197 -18.41 12.70 27.77
N GLY A 198 -17.82 13.83 27.39
CA GLY A 198 -18.31 14.67 26.31
C GLY A 198 -17.77 14.23 24.95
N GLU A 199 -18.41 14.71 23.90
CA GLU A 199 -17.99 14.51 22.51
C GLU A 199 -16.67 15.20 22.14
N ASN A 200 -16.16 16.06 23.02
CA ASN A 200 -14.83 16.66 22.91
C ASN A 200 -13.68 15.72 23.30
N GLN A 201 -13.99 14.47 23.68
CA GLN A 201 -13.00 13.40 23.83
C GLN A 201 -12.68 12.78 22.47
N ASN A 202 -11.45 12.28 22.31
CA ASN A 202 -10.98 11.73 21.06
C ASN A 202 -11.42 10.28 20.84
N LEU A 203 -11.65 9.96 19.57
CA LEU A 203 -11.62 8.61 19.03
C LEU A 203 -10.26 8.40 18.33
N PHE A 204 -9.82 7.15 18.23
CA PHE A 204 -8.46 6.80 17.87
C PHE A 204 -8.41 5.88 16.64
N PRO A 205 -7.36 6.00 15.80
CA PRO A 205 -7.09 5.07 14.72
C PRO A 205 -7.04 3.63 15.20
N THR A 206 -7.45 2.71 14.32
CA THR A 206 -7.47 1.25 14.55
C THR A 206 -8.45 0.74 15.60
N GLU A 207 -9.19 1.63 16.28
CA GLU A 207 -10.21 1.25 17.26
C GLU A 207 -11.61 1.17 16.63
N GLY A 208 -12.35 0.12 17.03
CA GLY A 208 -13.76 -0.03 16.78
C GLY A 208 -14.61 0.60 17.90
N TYR A 209 -15.79 1.10 17.54
CA TYR A 209 -16.70 1.75 18.47
C TYR A 209 -18.13 1.26 18.30
N TRP A 210 -18.86 1.21 19.41
CA TRP A 210 -20.31 1.10 19.38
C TRP A 210 -20.91 2.49 19.30
N LEU A 211 -21.71 2.74 18.27
CA LEU A 211 -22.44 3.99 18.08
C LEU A 211 -23.94 3.74 18.23
N PHE A 212 -24.56 4.44 19.17
CA PHE A 212 -26.01 4.42 19.33
C PHE A 212 -26.65 5.54 18.50
N MET A 213 -27.55 5.15 17.60
CA MET A 213 -28.30 6.06 16.74
C MET A 213 -29.77 6.15 17.17
N ARG A 214 -30.34 7.36 17.14
CA ARG A 214 -31.78 7.62 17.35
C ARG A 214 -32.58 7.45 16.08
N THR A 215 -32.01 7.83 14.95
CA THR A 215 -32.61 7.81 13.61
C THR A 215 -31.66 7.12 12.64
N ASP A 216 -32.16 6.76 11.45
CA ASP A 216 -31.28 6.36 10.36
C ASP A 216 -30.31 7.50 10.02
N GLY A 217 -29.13 7.14 9.52
CA GLY A 217 -28.09 8.10 9.13
C GLY A 217 -27.07 7.49 8.18
N THR A 218 -26.19 8.34 7.65
CA THR A 218 -25.05 7.92 6.84
C THR A 218 -23.78 8.51 7.43
N LEU A 219 -22.96 7.66 8.03
CA LEU A 219 -21.65 8.04 8.54
C LEU A 219 -20.69 8.15 7.35
N ALA A 220 -20.14 9.34 7.14
CA ALA A 220 -19.10 9.59 6.16
C ALA A 220 -17.72 9.55 6.82
N ALA A 221 -16.74 8.96 6.13
CA ALA A 221 -15.36 8.95 6.59
C ALA A 221 -14.77 10.37 6.63
N ILE A 222 -13.91 10.62 7.63
CA ILE A 222 -13.25 11.91 7.82
C ILE A 222 -11.87 12.00 7.13
N SER A 223 -11.38 10.89 6.57
CA SER A 223 -10.20 10.87 5.69
C SER A 223 -10.41 9.97 4.47
N THR A 224 -9.52 10.14 3.48
CA THR A 224 -9.48 9.40 2.21
C THR A 224 -8.27 8.48 2.13
#